data_AF-A0A3D0M443-F1
#
_entry.id   AF-A0A3D0M443-F1
#
_cell.length_a   1.000
_cell.length_b   1.000
_cell.length_c   1.000
_cell.angle_alpha   90.00
_cell.angle_beta   90.00
_cell.angle_gamma   90.00
#
_symmetry.space_group_name_H-M   'P 1'
#
loop_
_entity.id
_entity.type
_entity.pdbx_description
1 polymer ?
#
loop_
_entity_poly.entity_id
_entity_poly.type
_entity_poly.pdbx_seq_one_letter_code
_entity_poly.pdbx_strand_id
1 'polypeptide(L)' 'MNKYRVYGHTTVTVTIEVEANNEAEGYQAAADELYFLSAYAGNGGLDRLIGVDGENESSVNADEEITYDDIELLGPAE' A
#
# COMPACT_ATOMS: atom_id res chain seq x y z
N MET A 1 32.76 -0.81 -3.71
CA MET A 1 31.49 -0.89 -4.48
C MET A 1 30.71 0.39 -4.21
N ASN A 2 29.69 0.73 -5.00
CA ASN A 2 28.83 1.89 -4.73
C ASN A 2 27.50 1.43 -4.14
N LYS A 3 26.90 2.25 -3.28
CA LYS A 3 25.58 2.07 -2.69
C LYS A 3 24.55 2.85 -3.49
N TYR A 4 23.41 2.23 -3.77
CA TYR A 4 22.31 2.84 -4.51
C TYR A 4 21.00 2.69 -3.74
N ARG A 5 20.07 3.61 -3.96
CA ARG A 5 18.65 3.45 -3.65
C ARG A 5 17.91 3.22 -4.97
N VAL A 6 17.07 2.20 -5.02
CA VAL A 6 16.28 1.84 -6.21
C VAL A 6 14.82 1.99 -5.85
N TYR A 7 14.07 2.71 -6.67
CA TYR A 7 12.65 2.94 -6.51
C TYR A 7 11.88 2.07 -7.51
N GLY A 8 10.75 1.53 -7.07
CA GLY A 8 9.86 0.76 -7.92
C GLY A 8 8.44 0.75 -7.37
N HIS A 9 7.50 0.38 -8.22
CA HIS A 9 6.09 0.27 -7.89
C HIS A 9 5.51 -1.06 -8.41
N THR A 10 4.34 -1.40 -7.86
CA THR A 10 3.48 -2.48 -8.35
C THR A 10 2.04 -2.07 -8.11
N THR A 11 1.09 -2.65 -8.85
CA THR A 11 -0.34 -2.44 -8.57
C THR A 11 -0.76 -3.38 -7.46
N VAL A 12 -1.60 -2.88 -6.55
CA VAL A 12 -2.23 -3.69 -5.52
C VAL A 12 -3.73 -3.61 -5.66
N THR A 13 -4.40 -4.73 -5.40
CA THR A 13 -5.86 -4.77 -5.31
C THR A 13 -6.26 -4.61 -3.85
N VAL A 14 -7.24 -3.74 -3.61
CA VAL A 14 -7.77 -3.42 -2.28
C VAL A 14 -9.26 -3.67 -2.27
N THR A 15 -9.74 -4.35 -1.23
CA THR A 15 -11.16 -4.68 -1.06
C THR A 15 -11.57 -4.43 0.39
N ILE A 16 -12.76 -3.86 0.57
CA ILE A 16 -13.50 -3.75 1.83
C ILE A 16 -14.92 -4.24 1.61
N GLU A 17 -15.46 -4.96 2.58
CA GLU A 17 -16.89 -5.28 2.63
C GLU A 17 -17.63 -4.23 3.46
N VAL A 18 -18.73 -3.70 2.92
CA VAL A 18 -19.58 -2.67 3.57
C VAL A 18 -21.06 -2.98 3.40
N GLU A 19 -21.88 -2.60 4.38
CA GLU A 19 -23.33 -2.72 4.31
C GLU A 19 -23.96 -1.40 3.85
N ALA A 20 -24.79 -1.44 2.80
CA ALA A 20 -25.45 -0.25 2.26
C ALA A 20 -26.79 -0.57 1.59
N ASN A 21 -27.72 0.40 1.53
CA ASN A 21 -29.04 0.18 0.93
C ASN A 21 -29.02 0.27 -0.61
N ASN A 22 -27.97 0.86 -1.18
CA ASN A 22 -27.79 1.02 -2.61
C ASN A 22 -26.30 1.23 -2.94
N GLU A 23 -25.98 1.17 -4.23
CA GLU A 23 -24.62 1.28 -4.76
C GLU A 23 -23.94 2.61 -4.40
N ALA A 24 -24.67 3.73 -4.46
CA ALA A 24 -24.11 5.04 -4.14
C ALA A 24 -23.74 5.15 -2.65
N GLU A 25 -24.59 4.62 -1.76
CA GLU A 25 -24.28 4.49 -0.33
C GLU A 25 -23.11 3.55 -0.08
N GLY A 26 -23.01 2.44 -0.83
CA GLY A 26 -21.89 1.50 -0.72
C GLY A 26 -20.54 2.14 -1.06
N TYR A 27 -20.48 2.95 -2.12
CA TYR A 27 -19.27 3.70 -2.46
C TYR A 27 -18.90 4.73 -1.38
N GLN A 28 -19.89 5.42 -0.81
CA GLN A 28 -19.64 6.39 0.25
C GLN A 28 -19.14 5.70 1.52
N ALA A 29 -19.75 4.59 1.93
CA ALA A 29 -19.32 3.79 3.08
C ALA A 29 -17.89 3.27 2.89
N ALA A 30 -17.57 2.71 1.71
CA ALA A 30 -16.21 2.26 1.42
C ALA A 30 -15.19 3.41 1.45
N ALA A 31 -15.54 4.61 0.97
CA ALA A 31 -14.68 5.77 1.00
C ALA A 31 -14.48 6.35 2.41
N ASP A 32 -15.48 6.24 3.28
CA ASP A 32 -15.41 6.70 4.66
C ASP A 32 -14.63 5.71 5.55
N GLU A 33 -14.82 4.41 5.32
CA GLU A 33 -14.22 3.36 6.15
C GLU A 33 -12.82 2.93 5.69
N LEU A 34 -12.53 2.97 4.38
CA LEU A 34 -11.22 2.67 3.81
C LEU A 34 -10.73 3.82 2.93
N TYR A 35 -10.50 4.96 3.56
CA TYR A 35 -10.17 6.20 2.85
C TYR A 35 -8.72 6.25 2.33
N PHE A 36 -7.83 5.38 2.81
CA PHE A 36 -6.40 5.40 2.48
C PHE A 36 -5.69 4.06 2.68
N LEU A 37 -4.67 3.83 1.87
CA LEU A 37 -3.65 2.82 2.14
C LEU A 37 -2.52 3.44 2.96
N SER A 38 -2.23 2.82 4.10
CA SER A 38 -1.24 3.31 5.04
C SER A 38 0.07 2.54 4.97
N ALA A 39 1.17 3.26 5.13
CA ALA A 39 2.44 2.66 5.52
C ALA A 39 2.42 2.41 7.03
N TYR A 40 2.43 1.14 7.42
CA TYR A 40 2.45 0.73 8.82
C TYR A 40 3.85 0.37 9.29
N ALA A 41 4.04 0.50 10.60
CA ALA A 41 5.23 0.06 11.29
C ALA A 41 5.28 -1.47 11.37
N GLY A 42 6.30 -2.09 10.79
CA GLY A 42 6.67 -3.47 11.15
C GLY A 42 7.95 -3.91 10.43
N ASN A 43 8.52 -5.06 10.84
CA ASN A 43 9.89 -5.46 10.46
C ASN A 43 10.95 -4.36 10.61
N GLY A 44 10.84 -3.52 11.65
CA GLY A 44 11.88 -2.56 12.03
C GLY A 44 11.89 -1.21 11.29
N GLY A 45 10.80 -0.85 10.60
CA GLY A 45 10.64 0.48 9.99
C GLY A 45 9.17 0.87 9.81
N LEU A 46 8.91 2.18 9.67
CA LEU A 46 7.58 2.75 9.39
C LEU A 46 7.16 2.60 7.91
N ASP A 47 8.03 2.06 7.08
CA ASP A 47 7.97 2.02 5.61
C ASP A 47 8.00 0.60 5.03
N ARG A 48 7.74 -0.42 5.86
CA ARG A 48 8.01 -1.83 5.55
C ARG A 48 6.77 -2.69 5.41
N LEU A 49 5.60 -2.18 5.79
CA LEU A 49 4.32 -2.85 5.64
C LEU A 49 3.32 -1.88 5.01
N ILE A 50 2.58 -2.38 4.02
CA ILE A 50 1.39 -1.72 3.48
C ILE A 50 0.20 -2.40 4.13
N GLY A 51 -0.73 -1.61 4.67
CA GLY A 51 -1.94 -2.11 5.29
C GLY A 51 -3.16 -1.25 4.95
N VAL A 52 -4.32 -1.83 5.20
CA VAL A 52 -5.62 -1.16 5.15
C VAL A 52 -6.02 -0.76 6.56
N ASP A 53 -6.52 0.46 6.72
CA ASP A 53 -7.05 0.98 7.98
C ASP A 53 -8.57 0.89 7.95
N GLY A 54 -9.20 0.29 8.96
CA GLY A 54 -10.65 0.13 9.04
C GLY A 54 -11.09 -0.92 10.07
N GLU A 55 -12.34 -0.84 10.55
CA GLU A 55 -12.89 -1.80 11.53
C GLU A 55 -13.50 -3.07 10.87
N ASN A 56 -13.66 -3.07 9.54
CA ASN A 56 -14.25 -4.17 8.77
C ASN A 56 -13.21 -5.13 8.17
N GLU A 57 -13.68 -6.25 7.62
CA GLU A 57 -12.87 -7.17 6.84
C GLU A 57 -12.35 -6.48 5.56
N SER A 58 -11.11 -5.99 5.64
CA SER A 58 -10.39 -5.33 4.56
C SER A 58 -9.14 -6.12 4.19
N SER A 59 -8.79 -6.16 2.91
CA SER A 59 -7.59 -6.87 2.44
C SER A 59 -6.82 -6.10 1.37
N VAL A 60 -5.50 -6.36 1.32
CA VAL A 60 -4.59 -5.90 0.26
C VAL A 60 -3.89 -7.10 -0.32
N ASN A 61 -3.93 -7.24 -1.65
CA ASN A 61 -3.23 -8.31 -2.36
C ASN A 61 -2.31 -7.71 -3.42
N ALA A 62 -1.09 -8.22 -3.49
CA ALA A 62 -0.04 -7.77 -4.41
C ALA A 62 0.51 -9.00 -5.16
N ASP A 63 -0.24 -9.49 -6.15
CA ASP A 63 0.15 -10.63 -6.98
C ASP A 63 1.00 -10.22 -8.20
N GLU A 64 1.42 -8.95 -8.28
CA GLU A 64 2.12 -8.37 -9.42
C GLU A 64 3.61 -8.14 -9.16
N GLU A 65 4.43 -8.28 -10.21
CA GLU A 65 5.87 -8.00 -10.16
C GLU A 65 6.17 -6.51 -10.00
N ILE A 66 7.32 -6.18 -9.38
CA ILE A 66 7.76 -4.79 -9.20
C ILE A 66 8.36 -4.27 -10.51
N THR A 67 7.84 -3.13 -10.99
CA THR A 67 8.46 -2.31 -12.03
C THR A 67 9.38 -1.29 -11.39
N TYR A 68 10.66 -1.28 -11.78
CA TYR A 68 11.64 -0.31 -11.26
C TYR A 68 11.67 0.96 -12.13
N ASP A 69 11.54 2.11 -11.48
CA ASP A 69 11.32 3.40 -12.15
C ASP A 69 12.54 4.31 -12.11
N ASP A 70 13.32 4.23 -11.02
CA ASP A 70 14.40 5.18 -10.78
C ASP A 70 15.50 4.61 -9.88
N ILE A 71 16.69 5.22 -9.96
CA ILE A 71 17.87 4.84 -9.19
C ILE A 71 18.71 6.05 -8.80
N GLU A 72 19.09 6.11 -7.51
CA GLU A 72 19.87 7.18 -6.92
C GLU A 72 21.21 6.63 -6.37
N LEU A 73 22.34 7.24 -6.76
CA LEU A 73 23.66 6.93 -6.19
C LEU A 73 23.80 7.58 -4.82
N LEU A 74 23.99 6.76 -3.79
CA LEU A 74 24.18 7.22 -2.41
C LEU A 74 25.66 7.40 -2.02
N GLY A 75 26.60 6.92 -2.86
CA GLY A 75 28.04 7.04 -2.65
C GLY A 75 28.76 5.69 -2.60
N PRO A 76 30.00 5.61 -2.08
CA PRO A 76 30.70 4.35 -1.88
C PRO A 76 30.00 3.50 -0.81
N ALA A 77 30.00 2.18 -1.01
CA ALA A 77 29.58 1.20 0.00
C ALA A 77 30.66 1.10 1.08
N GLU A 78 30.23 1.08 2.36
CA GLU A 78 31.07 0.83 3.53
C GLU A 78 31.58 -0.62 3.59
#